data_AF-A0A9P7FUR6-F1
#
_entry.id   AF-A0A9P7FUR6-F1
#
_cell.length_a   1.000
_cell.length_b   1.000
_cell.length_c   1.000
_cell.angle_alpha   90.00
_cell.angle_beta   90.00
_cell.angle_gamma   90.00
#
_symmetry.space_group_name_H-M   'P 1'
#
loop_
_entity.id
_entity.type
_entity.pdbx_description
1 polymer ?
#
loop_
_entity_poly.entity_id
_entity_poly.type
_entity_poly.pdbx_seq_one_letter_code
_entity_poly.pdbx_strand_id
1 'polypeptide(L)'
;MPSYRILSVICLILLSPTLTFQASTLGERALPELSASAITTLVSTPDPIKQLDPSNPASHLSKILIPRVSDTDNNTLVRNYIISTLKALEWHIEVDEFTDKTPIGHKRFRNIIATKDPTATRRVVLSAHYDSKYAPNPPDNQFVGATDSAAPCAMMLDLAAALNPLLEQRKKRLDEGVEEDEEVADTTLQLVFFDGEEAFVAWTATDSIYGARSNIKRIFLSATLISVFRHLAEKWASTYISPHDKRRLMGVQSTELAGIEHFILLDLLGAPQPLIRSFYLDTAWLFDALVSVERRLGESGAFTYGDEKSMAPGRWTSYFMKRTQTQLNMGFIGDDHVPFLERGVSILHLIPEPFPRVWHTIKVRAAHPIYRGLNSHSSKDDASALDIPTLRRWNIMLRVFMSEYLHLSPEDAHTTRRSTSELVSRGLIR
;
A
#
# COMPACT_ATOMS: atom_id res chain seq x y z
N MET A 1 15.45 -30.01 43.87
CA MET A 1 15.16 -30.14 42.43
C MET A 1 13.71 -29.73 42.18
N PRO A 2 13.44 -28.52 41.66
CA PRO A 2 12.10 -28.14 41.27
C PRO A 2 11.96 -27.88 39.75
N SER A 3 11.05 -28.64 39.15
CA SER A 3 10.03 -28.20 38.19
C SER A 3 10.37 -27.10 37.17
N TYR A 4 10.67 -27.51 35.93
CA TYR A 4 10.58 -26.66 34.75
C TYR A 4 9.11 -26.32 34.46
N ARG A 5 8.73 -25.06 34.69
CA ARG A 5 7.48 -24.48 34.18
C ARG A 5 7.69 -24.03 32.74
N ILE A 6 6.77 -24.48 31.89
CA ILE A 6 6.57 -24.04 30.50
C ILE A 6 6.26 -22.54 30.54
N LEU A 7 7.14 -21.71 29.96
CA LEU A 7 6.85 -20.31 29.69
C LEU A 7 6.18 -20.23 28.30
N SER A 8 4.85 -20.21 28.29
CA SER A 8 4.08 -19.81 27.12
C SER A 8 4.36 -18.32 26.87
N VAL A 9 4.96 -18.01 25.72
CA VAL A 9 5.10 -16.64 25.22
C VAL A 9 3.69 -16.16 24.86
N ILE A 10 3.07 -15.39 25.76
CA ILE A 10 1.87 -14.63 25.47
C ILE A 10 2.34 -13.34 24.81
N CYS A 11 2.13 -13.19 23.49
CA CYS A 11 2.17 -11.89 22.83
C CYS A 11 1.02 -11.06 23.40
N LEU A 12 1.33 -10.16 24.33
CA LEU A 12 0.40 -9.15 24.81
C LEU A 12 0.21 -8.12 23.71
N ILE A 13 -0.92 -8.20 23.01
CA ILE A 13 -1.44 -7.16 22.14
C ILE A 13 -1.84 -5.99 23.05
N LEU A 14 -1.09 -4.88 22.99
CA LEU A 14 -1.49 -3.65 23.66
C LEU A 14 -2.65 -3.02 22.88
N LEU A 15 -3.86 -3.40 23.29
CA LEU A 15 -5.13 -2.83 22.85
C LEU A 15 -5.28 -1.43 23.46
N SER A 16 -5.08 -0.39 22.66
CA SER A 16 -5.39 0.99 23.05
C SER A 16 -6.67 1.42 22.33
N PRO A 17 -7.79 1.68 23.04
CA PRO A 17 -8.98 2.24 22.43
C PRO A 17 -8.76 3.75 22.23
N THR A 18 -8.26 4.15 21.06
CA THR A 18 -8.31 5.56 20.64
C THR A 18 -9.71 5.85 20.13
N LEU A 19 -10.56 6.43 20.99
CA LEU A 19 -11.81 7.06 20.59
C LEU A 19 -11.47 8.33 19.80
N THR A 20 -11.29 8.21 18.49
CA THR A 20 -11.23 9.36 17.58
C THR A 20 -12.64 9.71 17.15
N PHE A 21 -13.12 10.89 17.54
CA PHE A 21 -14.29 11.51 16.91
C PHE A 21 -13.88 11.93 15.49
N GLN A 22 -13.89 10.97 14.55
CA GLN A 22 -13.66 11.24 13.13
C GLN A 22 -14.94 11.79 12.51
N ALA A 23 -14.84 12.94 11.87
CA ALA A 23 -15.76 13.35 10.83
C ALA A 23 -14.91 13.54 9.57
N SER A 24 -15.09 12.67 8.57
CA SER A 24 -14.53 12.93 7.24
C SER A 24 -15.08 14.27 6.78
N THR A 25 -14.18 15.22 6.52
CA THR A 25 -14.56 16.54 6.01
C THR A 25 -14.95 16.49 4.53
N LEU A 26 -14.63 15.40 3.82
CA LEU A 26 -14.74 15.27 2.37
C LEU A 26 -15.84 14.31 1.90
N GLY A 27 -16.55 13.62 2.80
CA GLY A 27 -17.67 12.75 2.44
C GLY A 27 -17.28 11.54 1.59
N GLU A 28 -18.27 10.87 0.98
CA GLU A 28 -18.07 9.75 0.06
C GLU A 28 -17.87 10.26 -1.38
N ARG A 29 -16.94 9.66 -2.13
CA ARG A 29 -16.69 9.98 -3.55
C ARG A 29 -17.52 9.07 -4.44
N ALA A 30 -18.03 9.61 -5.56
CA ALA A 30 -18.59 8.77 -6.63
C ALA A 30 -17.48 7.97 -7.33
N LEU A 31 -17.66 6.65 -7.40
CA LEU A 31 -16.77 5.71 -8.08
C LEU A 31 -17.50 5.14 -9.31
N PRO A 32 -17.45 5.82 -10.47
CA PRO A 32 -18.15 5.36 -11.67
C PRO A 32 -17.60 4.01 -12.11
N GLU A 33 -18.48 3.01 -12.24
CA GLU A 33 -18.05 1.67 -12.65
C GLU A 33 -17.48 1.70 -14.06
N LEU A 34 -16.32 1.06 -14.24
CA LEU A 34 -15.73 0.87 -15.55
C LEU A 34 -16.56 -0.08 -16.41
N SER A 35 -16.59 0.17 -17.72
CA SER A 35 -17.17 -0.76 -18.68
C SER A 35 -16.42 -2.09 -18.73
N ALA A 36 -17.04 -3.12 -19.31
CA ALA A 36 -16.39 -4.42 -19.50
C ALA A 36 -15.12 -4.34 -20.40
N SER A 37 -15.09 -3.45 -21.40
CA SER A 37 -13.92 -3.27 -22.28
C SER A 37 -12.78 -2.57 -21.54
N ALA A 38 -13.10 -1.58 -20.71
CA ALA A 38 -12.14 -0.89 -19.86
C ALA A 38 -11.51 -1.86 -18.83
N ILE A 39 -12.34 -2.67 -18.15
CA ILE A 39 -11.87 -3.73 -17.26
C ILE A 39 -10.96 -4.70 -18.00
N THR A 40 -11.38 -5.18 -19.18
CA THR A 40 -10.58 -6.10 -20.01
C THR A 40 -9.18 -5.53 -20.31
N THR A 41 -9.10 -4.23 -20.59
CA THR A 41 -7.81 -3.56 -20.83
C THR A 41 -6.92 -3.62 -19.59
N LEU A 42 -7.46 -3.28 -18.41
CA LEU A 42 -6.70 -3.24 -17.15
C LEU A 42 -6.23 -4.62 -16.66
N VAL A 43 -7.02 -5.67 -16.91
CA VAL A 43 -6.70 -7.05 -16.49
C VAL A 43 -5.73 -7.76 -17.43
N SER A 44 -5.58 -7.28 -18.68
CA SER A 44 -4.78 -7.92 -19.71
C SER A 44 -3.52 -7.14 -20.10
N THR A 45 -3.48 -5.81 -19.97
CA THR A 45 -2.34 -5.01 -20.43
C THR A 45 -2.05 -3.83 -19.50
N PRO A 46 -0.82 -3.71 -18.96
CA PRO A 46 0.28 -4.69 -19.04
C PRO A 46 -0.08 -6.00 -18.29
N ASP A 47 0.67 -7.09 -18.53
CA ASP A 47 0.47 -8.36 -17.83
C ASP A 47 0.49 -8.14 -16.29
N PRO A 48 -0.58 -8.52 -15.55
CA PRO A 48 -0.70 -8.32 -14.11
C PRO A 48 0.23 -9.20 -13.26
N ILE A 49 0.95 -10.16 -13.83
CA ILE A 49 1.88 -11.02 -13.08
C ILE A 49 3.34 -10.74 -13.36
N LYS A 50 3.68 -10.19 -14.52
CA LYS A 50 5.08 -9.98 -14.93
C LYS A 50 5.96 -9.33 -13.85
N GLN A 51 5.43 -8.34 -13.12
CA GLN A 51 6.16 -7.62 -12.07
C GLN A 51 6.05 -8.25 -10.67
N LEU A 52 5.17 -9.23 -10.50
CA LEU A 52 4.91 -9.93 -9.24
C LEU A 52 5.38 -11.38 -9.25
N ASP A 53 5.94 -11.87 -10.36
CA ASP A 53 6.48 -13.23 -10.46
C ASP A 53 7.86 -13.28 -9.76
N PRO A 54 7.99 -13.99 -8.62
CA PRO A 54 9.26 -14.10 -7.90
C PRO A 54 10.30 -14.93 -8.66
N SER A 55 9.89 -15.74 -9.64
CA SER A 55 10.79 -16.52 -10.50
C SER A 55 11.39 -15.69 -11.63
N ASN A 56 10.77 -14.55 -11.96
CA ASN A 56 11.28 -13.61 -12.96
C ASN A 56 12.30 -12.65 -12.31
N PRO A 57 13.61 -12.78 -12.56
CA PRO A 57 14.63 -11.94 -11.91
C PRO A 57 14.55 -10.45 -12.29
N ALA A 58 13.75 -10.09 -13.29
CA ALA A 58 13.50 -8.71 -13.71
C ALA A 58 12.23 -8.11 -13.07
N SER A 59 11.43 -8.89 -12.34
CA SER A 59 10.20 -8.42 -11.71
C SER A 59 10.48 -7.45 -10.56
N HIS A 60 9.57 -6.52 -10.28
CA HIS A 60 9.65 -5.64 -9.11
C HIS A 60 9.82 -6.46 -7.82
N LEU A 61 9.02 -7.53 -7.67
CA LEU A 61 9.08 -8.39 -6.50
C LEU A 61 10.47 -9.00 -6.29
N SER A 62 11.08 -9.60 -7.31
CA SER A 62 12.40 -10.23 -7.17
C SER A 62 13.51 -9.24 -6.85
N LYS A 63 13.35 -7.94 -7.17
CA LYS A 63 14.31 -6.89 -6.77
C LYS A 63 14.15 -6.46 -5.30
N ILE A 64 12.97 -6.64 -4.73
CA ILE A 64 12.64 -6.26 -3.35
C ILE A 64 12.84 -7.44 -2.38
N LEU A 65 12.74 -8.67 -2.87
CA LEU A 65 12.78 -9.92 -2.10
C LEU A 65 14.17 -10.31 -1.57
N ILE A 66 14.79 -9.40 -0.83
CA ILE A 66 16.06 -9.55 -0.12
C ILE A 66 15.91 -9.04 1.33
N PRO A 67 16.75 -9.47 2.29
CA PRO A 67 16.73 -8.91 3.64
C PRO A 67 17.08 -7.43 3.57
N ARG A 68 16.20 -6.55 4.06
CA ARG A 68 16.21 -5.11 3.81
C ARG A 68 15.89 -4.29 5.06
N VAL A 69 16.43 -4.73 6.21
CA VAL A 69 16.38 -4.02 7.50
C VAL A 69 16.84 -2.56 7.35
N SER A 70 16.16 -1.61 7.99
CA SER A 70 16.52 -0.19 7.93
C SER A 70 17.99 0.08 8.26
N ASP A 71 18.56 1.08 7.58
CA ASP A 71 19.98 1.47 7.67
C ASP A 71 20.99 0.38 7.27
N THR A 72 20.59 -0.58 6.42
CA THR A 72 21.48 -1.55 5.76
C THR A 72 21.71 -1.23 4.28
N ASP A 73 22.75 -1.82 3.69
CA ASP A 73 23.04 -1.67 2.26
C ASP A 73 21.90 -2.22 1.39
N ASN A 74 21.29 -3.35 1.76
CA ASN A 74 20.17 -3.92 1.03
C ASN A 74 18.91 -3.03 1.09
N ASN A 75 18.62 -2.41 2.25
CA ASN A 75 17.56 -1.40 2.34
C ASN A 75 17.84 -0.22 1.41
N THR A 76 19.10 0.24 1.34
CA THR A 76 19.51 1.29 0.40
C THR A 76 19.36 0.86 -1.06
N LEU A 77 19.67 -0.40 -1.41
CA LEU A 77 19.46 -0.95 -2.75
C LEU A 77 17.98 -0.94 -3.14
N VAL A 78 17.10 -1.44 -2.27
CA VAL A 78 15.65 -1.46 -2.50
C VAL A 78 15.09 -0.04 -2.61
N ARG A 79 15.47 0.87 -1.71
CA ARG A 79 15.06 2.28 -1.76
C ARG A 79 15.43 2.93 -3.10
N ASN A 80 16.68 2.77 -3.52
CA ASN A 80 17.16 3.34 -4.77
C ASN A 80 16.46 2.72 -5.98
N TYR A 81 16.15 1.42 -5.93
CA TYR A 81 15.37 0.74 -6.95
C TYR A 81 13.98 1.37 -7.09
N ILE A 82 13.20 1.45 -6.00
CA ILE A 82 11.86 2.06 -5.97
C ILE A 82 11.91 3.49 -6.55
N ILE A 83 12.84 4.32 -6.06
CA ILE A 83 13.03 5.70 -6.54
C ILE A 83 13.30 5.74 -8.04
N SER A 84 14.23 4.90 -8.52
CA SER A 84 14.59 4.89 -9.95
C SER A 84 13.44 4.44 -10.85
N THR A 85 12.64 3.46 -10.41
CA THR A 85 11.47 2.98 -11.13
C THR A 85 10.41 4.08 -11.26
N LEU A 86 10.10 4.78 -10.18
CA LEU A 86 9.07 5.83 -10.19
C LEU A 86 9.54 7.11 -10.91
N LYS A 87 10.83 7.47 -10.80
CA LYS A 87 11.41 8.55 -11.62
C LYS A 87 11.34 8.27 -13.11
N ALA A 88 11.56 7.01 -13.52
CA ALA A 88 11.43 6.61 -14.93
C ALA A 88 9.99 6.72 -15.46
N LEU A 89 9.00 6.79 -14.58
CA LEU A 89 7.58 7.04 -14.89
C LEU A 89 7.19 8.52 -14.75
N GLU A 90 8.16 9.42 -14.53
CA GLU A 90 7.96 10.86 -14.34
C GLU A 90 7.11 11.20 -13.11
N TRP A 91 7.28 10.45 -12.02
CA TRP A 91 6.67 10.80 -10.73
C TRP A 91 7.58 11.77 -9.95
N HIS A 92 6.96 12.70 -9.21
CA HIS A 92 7.69 13.57 -8.29
C HIS A 92 8.09 12.79 -7.05
N ILE A 93 9.40 12.72 -6.76
CA ILE A 93 9.93 11.94 -5.64
C ILE A 93 10.49 12.85 -4.55
N GLU A 94 10.03 12.60 -3.33
CA GLU A 94 10.58 13.15 -2.10
C GLU A 94 11.08 12.00 -1.22
N VAL A 95 12.18 12.25 -0.51
CA VAL A 95 12.72 11.33 0.49
C VAL A 95 12.69 12.04 1.83
N ASP A 96 11.96 11.46 2.78
CA ASP A 96 11.90 11.96 4.15
C ASP A 96 12.93 11.20 4.99
N GLU A 97 14.11 11.81 5.17
CA GLU A 97 15.24 11.22 5.88
C GLU A 97 15.37 11.75 7.30
N PHE A 98 15.51 10.85 8.26
CA PHE A 98 15.78 11.18 9.66
C PHE A 98 16.57 10.08 10.36
N THR A 99 17.13 10.39 11.52
CA THR A 99 17.76 9.42 12.42
C THR A 99 16.93 9.33 13.69
N ASP A 100 16.68 8.14 14.22
CA ASP A 100 16.03 7.98 15.52
C ASP A 100 16.74 6.90 16.37
N LYS A 101 16.48 6.90 17.67
CA LYS A 101 16.99 5.92 18.62
C LYS A 101 16.11 4.67 18.58
N THR A 102 16.74 3.52 18.40
CA THR A 102 16.11 2.20 18.54
C THR A 102 16.71 1.46 19.74
N PRO A 103 16.14 0.33 20.16
CA PRO A 103 16.74 -0.51 21.21
C PRO A 103 18.17 -0.99 20.90
N ILE A 104 18.57 -1.01 19.62
CA ILE A 104 19.88 -1.48 19.16
C ILE A 104 20.80 -0.34 18.70
N GLY A 105 20.50 0.91 19.11
CA GLY A 105 21.28 2.10 18.79
C GLY A 105 20.57 3.05 17.84
N HIS A 106 21.25 4.09 17.40
CA HIS A 106 20.70 5.03 16.42
C HIS A 106 20.66 4.40 15.03
N LYS A 107 19.56 4.62 14.31
CA LYS A 107 19.35 4.16 12.94
C LYS A 107 18.84 5.30 12.07
N ARG A 108 19.24 5.29 10.80
CA ARG A 108 18.69 6.18 9.78
C ARG A 108 17.50 5.53 9.09
N PHE A 109 16.45 6.30 8.91
CA PHE A 109 15.22 5.91 8.25
C PHE A 109 14.94 6.85 7.08
N ARG A 110 14.36 6.32 6.00
CA ARG A 110 14.07 7.08 4.77
C ARG A 110 12.75 6.67 4.15
N ASN A 111 11.67 7.38 4.46
CA ASN A 111 10.42 7.17 3.73
C ASN A 111 10.57 7.66 2.27
N ILE A 112 9.94 6.96 1.33
CA ILE A 112 9.85 7.38 -0.07
C ILE A 112 8.42 7.86 -0.34
N ILE A 113 8.28 9.10 -0.79
CA ILE A 113 7.00 9.68 -1.17
C ILE A 113 7.05 9.96 -2.67
N ALA A 114 6.18 9.31 -3.44
CA ALA A 114 6.06 9.52 -4.87
C ALA A 114 4.68 10.08 -5.20
N THR A 115 4.62 11.30 -5.75
CA THR A 115 3.36 11.98 -6.08
C THR A 115 3.25 12.13 -7.58
N LYS A 116 2.12 11.70 -8.18
CA LYS A 116 1.97 11.80 -9.63
C LYS A 116 1.83 13.25 -10.09
N ASP A 117 0.95 14.01 -9.44
CA ASP A 117 0.79 15.45 -9.69
C ASP A 117 0.97 16.23 -8.38
N PRO A 118 2.18 16.79 -8.12
CA PRO A 118 2.43 17.55 -6.90
C PRO A 118 1.67 18.90 -6.85
N THR A 119 0.96 19.30 -7.91
CA THR A 119 0.15 20.53 -7.96
C THR A 119 -1.32 20.31 -7.55
N ALA A 120 -1.80 19.07 -7.52
CA ALA A 120 -3.14 18.71 -7.05
C ALA A 120 -3.37 19.13 -5.59
N THR A 121 -4.58 19.57 -5.22
CA THR A 121 -4.94 19.97 -3.84
C THR A 121 -5.11 18.75 -2.94
N ARG A 122 -5.61 17.64 -3.51
CA ARG A 122 -5.95 16.41 -2.79
C ARG A 122 -5.21 15.21 -3.33
N ARG A 123 -5.02 14.22 -2.47
CA ARG A 123 -4.38 12.95 -2.81
C ARG A 123 -5.06 11.78 -2.15
N VAL A 124 -5.28 10.72 -2.93
CA VAL A 124 -5.42 9.38 -2.37
C VAL A 124 -4.02 8.80 -2.19
N VAL A 125 -3.74 8.38 -0.97
CA VAL A 125 -2.45 7.77 -0.61
C VAL A 125 -2.61 6.26 -0.67
N LEU A 126 -1.78 5.58 -1.45
CA LEU A 126 -1.58 4.14 -1.37
C LEU A 126 -0.22 3.88 -0.74
N SER A 127 -0.15 3.02 0.26
CA SER A 127 1.04 2.86 1.08
C SER A 127 1.33 1.41 1.48
N ALA A 128 2.59 1.16 1.79
CA ALA A 128 3.13 -0.05 2.40
C ALA A 128 4.47 0.30 3.05
N HIS A 129 4.99 -0.55 3.93
CA HIS A 129 6.37 -0.43 4.40
C HIS A 129 7.32 -1.25 3.51
N TYR A 130 8.53 -0.73 3.27
CA TYR A 130 9.54 -1.40 2.44
C TYR A 130 10.69 -2.00 3.22
N ASP A 131 10.81 -1.74 4.53
CA ASP A 131 11.78 -2.46 5.34
C ASP A 131 11.40 -3.94 5.52
N SER A 132 12.26 -4.70 6.17
CA SER A 132 11.98 -6.06 6.60
C SER A 132 12.48 -6.22 8.02
N LYS A 133 11.81 -7.05 8.82
CA LYS A 133 12.14 -7.26 10.22
C LYS A 133 13.61 -7.53 10.49
N TYR A 134 14.15 -6.83 11.49
CA TYR A 134 15.46 -7.15 12.04
C TYR A 134 15.42 -8.44 12.86
N ALA A 135 16.39 -9.32 12.60
CA ALA A 135 16.72 -10.41 13.49
C ALA A 135 18.25 -10.48 13.68
N PRO A 136 18.75 -10.68 14.92
CA PRO A 136 20.17 -10.49 15.22
C PRO A 136 21.07 -11.62 14.71
N ASN A 137 20.56 -12.86 14.65
CA ASN A 137 21.39 -14.05 14.47
C ASN A 137 21.00 -14.81 13.20
N PRO A 138 21.97 -15.39 12.45
CA PRO A 138 21.67 -16.35 11.40
C PRO A 138 20.95 -17.62 11.94
N PRO A 139 20.08 -18.26 11.14
CA PRO A 139 19.64 -17.86 9.80
C PRO A 139 18.56 -16.78 9.82
N ASP A 140 18.08 -16.37 11.00
CA ASP A 140 16.94 -15.49 11.16
C ASP A 140 17.21 -14.08 10.60
N ASN A 141 18.47 -13.63 10.62
CA ASN A 141 18.91 -12.38 9.98
C ASN A 141 18.80 -12.36 8.43
N GLN A 142 18.35 -13.45 7.80
CA GLN A 142 18.04 -13.54 6.38
C GLN A 142 16.53 -13.44 6.08
N PHE A 143 15.73 -12.98 7.04
CA PHE A 143 14.30 -12.74 6.82
C PHE A 143 14.08 -11.75 5.68
N VAL A 144 13.26 -12.14 4.71
CA VAL A 144 12.97 -11.32 3.52
C VAL A 144 11.58 -10.69 3.57
N GLY A 145 10.66 -11.14 4.42
CA GLY A 145 9.31 -10.59 4.52
C GLY A 145 8.61 -10.50 3.15
N ALA A 146 8.30 -11.66 2.57
CA ALA A 146 7.71 -11.72 1.22
C ALA A 146 6.30 -11.13 1.19
N THR A 147 5.46 -11.50 2.16
CA THR A 147 4.16 -10.87 2.38
C THR A 147 4.26 -9.54 3.13
N ASP A 148 5.39 -9.32 3.80
CA ASP A 148 5.62 -8.36 4.89
C ASP A 148 6.84 -7.43 4.61
N SER A 149 6.75 -6.42 3.75
CA SER A 149 5.70 -6.13 2.76
C SER A 149 6.27 -6.05 1.34
N ALA A 150 7.09 -7.03 0.93
CA ALA A 150 7.69 -7.05 -0.41
C ALA A 150 6.65 -7.15 -1.53
N ALA A 151 5.64 -8.01 -1.37
CA ALA A 151 4.53 -8.14 -2.31
C ALA A 151 3.67 -6.86 -2.40
N PRO A 152 3.21 -6.25 -1.29
CA PRO A 152 2.59 -4.92 -1.32
C PRO A 152 3.42 -3.86 -2.07
N CYS A 153 4.72 -3.75 -1.78
CA CYS A 153 5.59 -2.80 -2.48
C CYS A 153 5.63 -3.05 -4.00
N ALA A 154 5.73 -4.32 -4.40
CA ALA A 154 5.73 -4.70 -5.82
C ALA A 154 4.38 -4.42 -6.50
N MET A 155 3.26 -4.62 -5.80
CA MET A 155 1.91 -4.28 -6.30
C MET A 155 1.78 -2.78 -6.54
N MET A 156 2.30 -1.94 -5.63
CA MET A 156 2.28 -0.48 -5.80
C MET A 156 3.11 -0.02 -7.00
N LEU A 157 4.29 -0.60 -7.22
CA LEU A 157 5.13 -0.30 -8.39
C LEU A 157 4.47 -0.74 -9.70
N ASP A 158 3.84 -1.92 -9.72
CA ASP A 158 3.09 -2.39 -10.88
C ASP A 158 1.89 -1.46 -11.18
N LEU A 159 1.12 -1.11 -10.16
CA LEU A 159 0.00 -0.17 -10.28
C LEU A 159 0.46 1.16 -10.88
N ALA A 160 1.57 1.72 -10.38
CA ALA A 160 2.15 2.94 -10.90
C ALA A 160 2.46 2.82 -12.39
N ALA A 161 3.12 1.73 -12.81
CA ALA A 161 3.47 1.49 -14.20
C ALA A 161 2.25 1.25 -15.10
N ALA A 162 1.28 0.46 -14.63
CA ALA A 162 0.07 0.10 -15.36
C ALA A 162 -0.85 1.30 -15.59
N LEU A 163 -1.00 2.17 -14.58
CA LEU A 163 -1.87 3.33 -14.66
C LEU A 163 -1.15 4.58 -15.18
N ASN A 164 0.19 4.61 -15.29
CA ASN A 164 0.93 5.80 -15.72
C ASN A 164 0.39 6.43 -17.02
N PRO A 165 0.14 5.68 -18.11
CA PRO A 165 -0.38 6.26 -19.35
C PRO A 165 -1.76 6.90 -19.17
N LEU A 166 -2.60 6.33 -18.32
CA LEU A 166 -3.95 6.82 -18.04
C LEU A 166 -3.92 8.07 -17.16
N LEU A 167 -2.99 8.11 -16.20
CA LEU A 167 -2.74 9.29 -15.37
C LEU A 167 -2.22 10.47 -16.20
N GLU A 168 -1.30 10.21 -17.15
CA GLU A 168 -0.82 11.21 -18.09
C GLU A 168 -1.94 11.74 -19.01
N GLN A 169 -2.75 10.84 -19.54
CA GLN A 169 -3.89 11.23 -20.38
C GLN A 169 -4.89 12.09 -19.61
N ARG A 170 -5.19 11.70 -18.37
CA ARG A 170 -6.04 12.51 -17.48
C ARG A 170 -5.44 13.88 -17.24
N LYS A 171 -4.15 13.96 -16.87
CA LYS A 171 -3.47 15.24 -16.67
C LYS A 171 -3.58 16.14 -17.90
N LYS A 172 -3.38 15.59 -19.10
CA LYS A 172 -3.55 16.31 -20.36
C LYS A 172 -4.97 16.87 -20.52
N ARG A 173 -6.02 16.08 -20.24
CA ARG A 173 -7.42 16.56 -20.30
C ARG A 173 -7.68 17.71 -19.31
N LEU A 174 -7.10 17.63 -18.10
CA LEU A 174 -7.20 18.70 -17.10
C LEU A 174 -6.51 19.98 -17.58
N ASP A 175 -5.32 19.86 -18.16
CA ASP A 175 -4.54 21.01 -18.64
C ASP A 175 -5.17 21.66 -19.90
N GLU A 176 -5.89 20.88 -20.71
CA GLU A 176 -6.69 21.35 -21.84
C GLU A 176 -8.05 21.94 -21.43
N GLY A 177 -8.43 21.85 -20.15
CA GLY A 177 -9.69 22.38 -19.62
C GLY A 177 -10.94 21.61 -20.07
N VAL A 178 -10.77 20.35 -20.47
CA VAL A 178 -11.87 19.48 -20.96
C VAL A 178 -12.64 18.84 -19.81
N GLU A 179 -12.00 18.70 -18.65
CA GLU A 179 -12.63 18.14 -17.45
C GLU A 179 -13.31 19.26 -16.65
N GLU A 180 -14.65 19.20 -16.56
CA GLU A 180 -15.46 20.18 -15.82
C GLU A 180 -15.69 19.75 -14.36
N ASP A 181 -15.37 18.51 -13.99
CA ASP A 181 -15.50 18.00 -12.62
C ASP A 181 -14.31 18.47 -11.75
N GLU A 182 -14.56 19.48 -10.91
CA GLU A 182 -13.57 20.05 -9.99
C GLU A 182 -13.04 19.01 -9.00
N GLU A 183 -13.85 18.04 -8.54
CA GLU A 183 -13.39 17.02 -7.61
C GLU A 183 -12.39 16.05 -8.25
N VAL A 184 -12.60 15.75 -9.53
CA VAL A 184 -11.65 15.01 -10.36
C VAL A 184 -10.41 15.87 -10.58
N ALA A 185 -10.54 17.11 -11.03
CA ALA A 185 -9.42 17.98 -11.36
C ALA A 185 -8.41 18.17 -10.20
N ASP A 186 -8.89 18.10 -8.97
CA ASP A 186 -8.13 18.40 -7.76
C ASP A 186 -7.44 17.20 -7.10
N THR A 187 -7.69 15.98 -7.59
CA THR A 187 -7.19 14.75 -6.95
C THR A 187 -6.07 14.08 -7.73
N THR A 188 -5.03 13.62 -7.03
CA THR A 188 -3.92 12.82 -7.59
C THR A 188 -3.68 11.53 -6.80
N LEU A 189 -2.83 10.66 -7.37
CA LEU A 189 -2.30 9.48 -6.68
C LEU A 189 -0.96 9.81 -6.03
N GLN A 190 -0.81 9.43 -4.76
CA GLN A 190 0.47 9.42 -4.06
C GLN A 190 0.77 8.02 -3.54
N LEU A 191 2.01 7.58 -3.72
CA LEU A 191 2.54 6.35 -3.17
C LEU A 191 3.49 6.68 -2.01
N VAL A 192 3.34 6.00 -0.89
CA VAL A 192 4.23 6.14 0.27
C VAL A 192 4.81 4.79 0.64
N PHE A 193 6.14 4.69 0.62
CA PHE A 193 6.87 3.52 1.09
C PHE A 193 7.54 3.88 2.41
N PHE A 194 7.01 3.38 3.52
CA PHE A 194 7.55 3.66 4.85
C PHE A 194 8.82 2.85 5.13
N ASP A 195 9.74 3.44 5.89
CA ASP A 195 10.92 2.76 6.43
C ASP A 195 10.80 2.62 7.95
N GLY A 196 11.17 1.47 8.47
CA GLY A 196 11.15 1.18 9.89
C GLY A 196 9.73 1.05 10.45
N GLU A 197 8.83 0.36 9.74
CA GLU A 197 7.58 -0.11 10.35
C GLU A 197 7.91 -1.06 11.51
N GLU A 198 8.90 -1.93 11.28
CA GLU A 198 9.14 -3.04 12.16
C GLU A 198 9.81 -2.64 13.48
N ALA A 199 9.42 -3.35 14.53
CA ALA A 199 10.14 -3.32 15.79
C ALA A 199 11.52 -3.98 15.64
N PHE A 200 12.57 -3.34 16.17
CA PHE A 200 13.91 -3.94 16.22
C PHE A 200 14.03 -5.03 17.29
N VAL A 201 13.29 -4.91 18.39
CA VAL A 201 13.31 -5.91 19.47
C VAL A 201 11.90 -6.33 19.86
N ALA A 202 11.05 -5.38 20.23
CA ALA A 202 9.70 -5.67 20.69
C ALA A 202 8.76 -4.55 20.32
N TRP A 203 7.61 -4.92 19.75
CA TRP A 203 6.58 -3.97 19.35
C TRP A 203 6.10 -3.15 20.56
N THR A 204 6.41 -1.86 20.55
CA THR A 204 5.99 -0.90 21.58
C THR A 204 5.77 0.46 20.92
N ALA A 205 5.10 1.39 21.60
CA ALA A 205 4.89 2.76 21.09
C ALA A 205 6.19 3.50 20.68
N THR A 206 7.35 3.06 21.16
CA THR A 206 8.66 3.64 20.82
C THR A 206 9.53 2.77 19.91
N ASP A 207 9.18 1.50 19.73
CA ASP A 207 9.90 0.52 18.90
C ASP A 207 8.95 -0.13 17.89
N SER A 208 8.42 0.68 16.99
CA SER A 208 7.63 0.32 15.80
C SER A 208 7.32 1.58 14.98
N ILE A 209 6.85 1.47 13.74
CA ILE A 209 6.30 2.56 12.93
C ILE A 209 7.13 3.85 12.93
N TYR A 210 8.46 3.72 12.93
CA TYR A 210 9.43 4.84 12.99
C TYR A 210 9.17 5.83 11.85
N GLY A 211 8.97 5.34 10.62
CA GLY A 211 8.71 6.15 9.43
C GLY A 211 7.41 6.94 9.50
N ALA A 212 6.32 6.29 9.91
CA ALA A 212 4.99 6.90 9.98
C ALA A 212 4.78 7.82 11.19
N ARG A 213 5.51 7.57 12.30
CA ARG A 213 5.21 8.11 13.63
C ARG A 213 5.04 9.63 13.71
N SER A 214 4.50 10.03 14.84
CA SER A 214 4.60 11.40 15.32
C SER A 214 5.27 11.39 16.69
N ASN A 215 6.52 11.83 16.77
CA ASN A 215 7.13 12.09 18.07
C ASN A 215 6.90 13.57 18.46
N ILE A 216 5.73 13.89 19.01
CA ILE A 216 5.61 15.13 19.81
C ILE A 216 6.32 14.87 21.14
N LYS A 217 7.64 15.06 21.17
CA LYS A 217 8.31 15.37 22.43
C LYS A 217 7.93 16.81 22.80
N ARG A 218 6.89 16.97 23.63
CA ARG A 218 6.61 18.22 24.37
C ARG A 218 7.76 18.48 25.34
N ILE A 219 8.89 18.96 24.83
CA ILE A 219 9.99 19.47 25.65
C ILE A 219 9.68 20.94 25.92
N PHE A 220 9.08 21.23 27.08
CA PHE A 220 9.20 22.54 27.71
C PHE A 220 10.58 22.63 28.37
N LEU A 221 11.64 22.78 27.58
CA LEU A 221 12.93 23.24 28.10
C LEU A 221 13.56 24.21 27.11
N SER A 222 13.60 25.47 27.53
CA SER A 222 14.63 26.47 27.20
C SER A 222 14.99 26.67 25.73
N ALA A 223 14.37 27.68 25.10
CA ALA A 223 14.91 28.65 24.13
C ALA A 223 15.89 28.24 23.00
N THR A 224 16.08 26.96 22.70
CA THR A 224 16.88 26.49 21.54
C THR A 224 16.03 25.54 20.70
N LEU A 225 15.59 26.00 19.53
CA LEU A 225 14.94 25.17 18.51
C LEU A 225 15.97 24.22 17.88
N ILE A 226 16.23 23.10 18.54
CA ILE A 226 16.86 21.93 17.91
C ILE A 226 15.71 21.16 17.27
N SER A 227 15.80 20.88 15.97
CA SER A 227 14.81 20.12 15.20
C SER A 227 14.42 18.82 15.94
N VAL A 228 13.23 18.80 16.56
CA VAL A 228 12.73 17.68 17.37
C VAL A 228 11.96 16.75 16.44
N PHE A 229 12.54 15.58 16.16
CA PHE A 229 11.97 14.39 15.50
C PHE A 229 10.48 14.49 15.10
N ARG A 230 10.19 15.00 13.91
CA ARG A 230 8.85 14.92 13.29
C ARG A 230 8.91 13.80 12.26
N HIS A 231 8.16 12.70 12.43
CA HIS A 231 8.00 11.73 11.33
C HIS A 231 6.75 12.04 10.52
N LEU A 232 6.48 11.26 9.47
CA LEU A 232 5.77 11.77 8.28
C LEU A 232 4.40 12.39 8.60
N ALA A 233 3.60 11.75 9.46
CA ALA A 233 2.30 12.28 9.88
C ALA A 233 2.40 13.65 10.59
N GLU A 234 3.39 13.83 11.47
CA GLU A 234 3.64 15.11 12.16
C GLU A 234 4.21 16.17 11.22
N LYS A 235 5.12 15.77 10.33
CA LYS A 235 5.67 16.65 9.29
C LYS A 235 4.53 17.19 8.44
N TRP A 236 3.67 16.33 7.92
CA TRP A 236 2.55 16.77 7.08
C TRP A 236 1.47 17.54 7.84
N ALA A 237 1.25 17.24 9.13
CA ALA A 237 0.33 18.03 9.96
C ALA A 237 0.81 19.46 10.20
N SER A 238 2.12 19.74 10.02
CA SER A 238 2.74 21.02 10.32
C SER A 238 3.36 21.73 9.12
N THR A 239 3.36 21.10 7.94
CA THR A 239 3.72 21.72 6.67
C THR A 239 2.49 22.31 6.02
N TYR A 240 2.48 23.63 5.85
CA TYR A 240 1.41 24.35 5.15
C TYR A 240 1.61 24.26 3.64
N ILE A 241 0.52 24.05 2.91
CA ILE A 241 0.52 23.99 1.45
C ILE A 241 0.66 25.42 0.91
N SER A 242 1.68 25.67 0.08
CA SER A 242 1.85 26.95 -0.61
C SER A 242 0.64 27.24 -1.53
N PRO A 243 0.08 28.46 -1.53
CA PRO A 243 -0.99 28.84 -2.44
C PRO A 243 -0.52 28.71 -3.89
N HIS A 244 -1.12 27.80 -4.65
CA HIS A 244 -1.00 27.73 -6.11
C HIS A 244 -2.30 28.27 -6.73
N ASP A 245 -2.27 28.73 -7.98
CA ASP A 245 -3.45 29.33 -8.64
C ASP A 245 -4.70 28.44 -8.62
N LYS A 246 -4.57 27.12 -8.82
CA LYS A 246 -5.66 26.13 -8.65
C LYS A 246 -6.08 25.91 -7.18
N ARG A 247 -5.23 26.27 -6.21
CA ARG A 247 -5.44 26.10 -4.77
C ARG A 247 -5.94 27.37 -4.06
N ARG A 248 -6.08 28.50 -4.77
CA ARG A 248 -6.53 29.79 -4.18
C ARG A 248 -7.96 29.74 -3.62
N LEU A 249 -8.75 28.72 -3.97
CA LEU A 249 -10.12 28.53 -3.50
C LEU A 249 -10.22 27.73 -2.19
N MET A 250 -9.13 27.10 -1.71
CA MET A 250 -9.14 26.45 -0.39
C MET A 250 -9.09 27.51 0.72
N GLY A 251 -10.04 27.44 1.65
CA GLY A 251 -10.07 28.29 2.85
C GLY A 251 -8.75 28.22 3.62
N VAL A 252 -8.32 29.39 4.11
CA VAL A 252 -7.23 29.70 5.05
C VAL A 252 -6.37 28.48 5.52
N GLN A 253 -5.16 28.37 4.95
CA GLN A 253 -4.02 27.59 5.47
C GLN A 253 -4.27 26.07 5.66
N SER A 254 -4.46 25.34 4.55
CA SER A 254 -4.46 23.87 4.55
C SER A 254 -3.04 23.30 4.75
N THR A 255 -2.92 22.20 5.49
CA THR A 255 -1.66 21.47 5.69
C THR A 255 -1.55 20.30 4.72
N GLU A 256 -0.33 19.79 4.51
CA GLU A 256 -0.09 18.61 3.69
C GLU A 256 -0.95 17.41 4.14
N LEU A 257 -1.17 17.25 5.45
CA LEU A 257 -2.02 16.19 5.99
C LEU A 257 -3.49 16.38 5.59
N ALA A 258 -3.99 17.61 5.60
CA ALA A 258 -5.37 17.93 5.21
C ALA A 258 -5.63 17.70 3.71
N GLY A 259 -4.59 17.61 2.89
CA GLY A 259 -4.69 17.19 1.49
C GLY A 259 -4.90 15.69 1.28
N ILE A 260 -4.77 14.85 2.32
CA ILE A 260 -5.03 13.41 2.19
C ILE A 260 -6.53 13.16 2.22
N GLU A 261 -7.08 12.74 1.09
CA GLU A 261 -8.50 12.42 0.96
C GLU A 261 -8.79 11.06 1.61
N HIS A 262 -8.04 10.04 1.22
CA HIS A 262 -8.07 8.71 1.83
C HIS A 262 -6.68 8.11 1.87
N PHE A 263 -6.40 7.35 2.92
CA PHE A 263 -5.14 6.66 3.13
C PHE A 263 -5.37 5.15 3.09
N ILE A 264 -4.86 4.50 2.06
CA ILE A 264 -4.98 3.08 1.81
C ILE A 264 -3.65 2.42 2.18
N LEU A 265 -3.66 1.51 3.15
CA LEU A 265 -2.48 0.79 3.62
C LEU A 265 -2.58 -0.69 3.24
N LEU A 266 -1.59 -1.17 2.48
CA LEU A 266 -1.43 -2.57 2.10
C LEU A 266 -0.40 -3.21 3.03
N ASP A 267 -0.78 -4.29 3.70
CA ASP A 267 0.14 -5.04 4.56
C ASP A 267 -0.20 -6.54 4.60
N LEU A 268 0.82 -7.38 4.76
CA LEU A 268 0.74 -8.84 4.85
C LEU A 268 -0.01 -9.52 3.69
N LEU A 269 0.08 -8.96 2.47
CA LEU A 269 -0.59 -9.49 1.28
C LEU A 269 0.31 -10.41 0.46
N GLY A 270 -0.29 -11.44 -0.16
CA GLY A 270 0.38 -12.33 -1.11
C GLY A 270 0.26 -13.81 -0.78
N ALA A 271 -0.05 -14.16 0.47
CA ALA A 271 -0.41 -15.52 0.87
C ALA A 271 -1.78 -15.94 0.28
N PRO A 272 -2.04 -17.25 0.09
CA PRO A 272 -3.29 -17.72 -0.51
C PRO A 272 -4.50 -17.47 0.40
N GLN A 273 -5.63 -17.10 -0.24
CA GLN A 273 -6.95 -16.94 0.39
C GLN A 273 -6.95 -16.02 1.63
N PRO A 274 -6.49 -14.76 1.52
CA PRO A 274 -6.58 -13.80 2.60
C PRO A 274 -8.05 -13.52 2.95
N LEU A 275 -8.29 -13.14 4.20
CA LEU A 275 -9.59 -12.65 4.67
C LEU A 275 -9.44 -11.22 5.17
N ILE A 276 -9.98 -10.26 4.45
CA ILE A 276 -9.94 -8.83 4.76
C ILE A 276 -11.27 -8.42 5.37
N ARG A 277 -11.23 -7.58 6.40
CA ARG A 277 -12.44 -6.97 6.99
C ARG A 277 -12.41 -5.46 6.82
N SER A 278 -13.59 -4.85 6.95
CA SER A 278 -13.69 -3.40 7.15
C SER A 278 -13.36 -3.09 8.61
N PHE A 279 -12.30 -2.29 8.82
CA PHE A 279 -11.83 -1.87 10.14
C PHE A 279 -12.47 -0.57 10.62
N TYR A 280 -12.81 0.34 9.70
CA TYR A 280 -13.29 1.69 10.00
C TYR A 280 -14.60 1.99 9.28
N LEU A 281 -15.53 2.62 10.00
CA LEU A 281 -16.86 2.97 9.48
C LEU A 281 -16.81 4.10 8.44
N ASP A 282 -15.86 5.03 8.56
CA ASP A 282 -15.70 6.20 7.68
C ASP A 282 -15.26 5.83 6.26
N THR A 283 -14.49 4.76 6.10
CA THR A 283 -14.04 4.21 4.80
C THR A 283 -14.75 2.93 4.41
N ALA A 284 -15.83 2.58 5.10
CA ALA A 284 -16.51 1.32 4.86
C ALA A 284 -17.14 1.25 3.46
N TRP A 285 -17.54 2.39 2.90
CA TRP A 285 -17.97 2.51 1.50
C TRP A 285 -16.83 2.23 0.50
N LEU A 286 -15.58 2.60 0.79
CA LEU A 286 -14.41 2.20 -0.03
C LEU A 286 -14.18 0.70 0.02
N PHE A 287 -14.37 0.09 1.20
CA PHE A 287 -14.35 -1.36 1.34
C PHE A 287 -15.44 -2.01 0.48
N ASP A 288 -16.67 -1.50 0.50
CA ASP A 288 -17.76 -2.01 -0.33
C ASP A 288 -17.49 -1.83 -1.83
N ALA A 289 -16.84 -0.73 -2.22
CA ALA A 289 -16.42 -0.51 -3.60
C ALA A 289 -15.39 -1.55 -4.05
N LEU A 290 -14.40 -1.89 -3.21
CA LEU A 290 -13.48 -3.00 -3.48
C LEU A 290 -14.20 -4.35 -3.57
N VAL A 291 -15.19 -4.61 -2.71
CA VAL A 291 -16.04 -5.80 -2.80
C VAL A 291 -16.82 -5.84 -4.12
N SER A 292 -17.33 -4.70 -4.59
CA SER A 292 -18.00 -4.60 -5.89
C SER A 292 -17.03 -4.90 -7.04
N VAL A 293 -15.82 -4.33 -7.01
CA VAL A 293 -14.74 -4.63 -7.97
C VAL A 293 -14.42 -6.12 -7.99
N GLU A 294 -14.23 -6.73 -6.81
CA GLU A 294 -13.97 -8.17 -6.68
C GLU A 294 -15.06 -9.00 -7.35
N ARG A 295 -16.32 -8.70 -7.03
CA ARG A 295 -17.48 -9.40 -7.57
C ARG A 295 -17.55 -9.30 -9.09
N ARG A 296 -17.42 -8.10 -9.66
CA ARG A 296 -17.45 -7.88 -11.12
C ARG A 296 -16.31 -8.60 -11.84
N LEU A 297 -15.11 -8.59 -11.28
CA LEU A 297 -13.96 -9.32 -11.83
C LEU A 297 -14.17 -10.85 -11.74
N GLY A 298 -14.72 -11.35 -10.64
CA GLY A 298 -15.00 -12.76 -10.47
C GLY A 298 -16.12 -13.28 -11.37
N GLU A 299 -17.19 -12.49 -11.56
CA GLU A 299 -18.30 -12.81 -12.46
C GLU A 299 -17.88 -12.76 -13.93
N SER A 300 -17.00 -11.84 -14.32
CA SER A 300 -16.47 -11.77 -15.70
C SER A 300 -15.45 -12.87 -16.03
N GLY A 301 -15.01 -13.64 -15.03
CA GLY A 301 -13.99 -14.69 -15.19
C GLY A 301 -12.56 -14.17 -15.23
N ALA A 302 -12.33 -12.89 -14.91
CA ALA A 302 -11.01 -12.27 -14.91
C ALA A 302 -10.03 -12.90 -13.92
N PHE A 303 -10.52 -13.61 -12.89
CA PHE A 303 -9.67 -14.36 -11.95
C PHE A 303 -9.08 -15.64 -12.52
N THR A 304 -9.66 -16.21 -13.59
CA THR A 304 -9.15 -17.45 -14.21
C THR A 304 -7.69 -17.26 -14.64
N TYR A 305 -6.82 -18.14 -14.15
CA TYR A 305 -5.39 -18.09 -14.44
C TYR A 305 -4.78 -19.49 -14.43
N GLY A 306 -4.09 -19.85 -15.51
CA GLY A 306 -3.55 -21.20 -15.69
C GLY A 306 -4.63 -22.27 -15.56
N ASP A 307 -4.29 -23.37 -14.89
CA ASP A 307 -5.20 -24.49 -14.62
C ASP A 307 -5.95 -24.38 -13.28
N GLU A 308 -5.91 -23.22 -12.61
CA GLU A 308 -6.47 -23.02 -11.27
C GLU A 308 -8.01 -22.99 -11.30
N LYS A 309 -8.62 -24.11 -10.92
CA LYS A 309 -10.08 -24.28 -10.95
C LYS A 309 -10.80 -23.49 -9.86
N SER A 310 -10.13 -23.11 -8.77
CA SER A 310 -10.75 -22.32 -7.69
C SER A 310 -11.03 -20.87 -8.10
N MET A 311 -10.43 -20.37 -9.18
CA MET A 311 -10.60 -18.99 -9.63
C MET A 311 -11.63 -18.83 -10.77
N ALA A 312 -12.28 -19.91 -11.19
CA ALA A 312 -13.28 -19.87 -12.25
C ALA A 312 -14.60 -19.18 -11.79
N PRO A 313 -15.40 -18.62 -12.71
CA PRO A 313 -16.72 -18.10 -12.41
C PRO A 313 -17.58 -19.09 -11.61
N GLY A 314 -18.18 -18.61 -10.51
CA GLY A 314 -19.01 -19.43 -9.62
C GLY A 314 -18.24 -20.38 -8.68
N ARG A 315 -16.91 -20.40 -8.73
CA ARG A 315 -16.07 -21.21 -7.82
C ARG A 315 -15.16 -20.39 -6.91
N TRP A 316 -14.85 -19.15 -7.31
CA TRP A 316 -14.04 -18.25 -6.50
C TRP A 316 -14.72 -17.89 -5.18
N THR A 317 -13.91 -17.73 -4.14
CA THR A 317 -14.34 -17.22 -2.83
C THR A 317 -13.90 -15.78 -2.67
N SER A 318 -14.74 -14.98 -2.01
CA SER A 318 -14.42 -13.59 -1.69
C SER A 318 -13.31 -13.54 -0.65
N TYR A 319 -12.35 -12.64 -0.86
CA TYR A 319 -11.37 -12.28 0.15
C TYR A 319 -11.95 -11.35 1.22
N PHE A 320 -13.14 -10.81 1.01
CA PHE A 320 -13.71 -9.78 1.88
C PHE A 320 -14.78 -10.40 2.79
N MET A 321 -14.62 -10.22 4.09
CA MET A 321 -15.61 -10.61 5.07
C MET A 321 -16.87 -9.74 4.90
N LYS A 322 -18.04 -10.38 4.93
CA LYS A 322 -19.31 -9.66 4.90
C LYS A 322 -19.40 -8.74 6.10
N ARG A 323 -19.68 -7.46 5.83
CA ARG A 323 -19.97 -6.47 6.86
C ARG A 323 -21.32 -6.74 7.51
N THR A 324 -21.44 -6.43 8.80
CA THR A 324 -22.70 -6.54 9.56
C THR A 324 -23.16 -5.15 10.01
N GLN A 325 -24.46 -4.97 10.25
CA GLN A 325 -25.01 -3.68 10.69
C GLN A 325 -24.52 -3.23 12.08
N THR A 326 -23.92 -4.13 12.87
CA THR A 326 -23.39 -3.88 14.22
C THR A 326 -21.87 -3.71 14.25
N GLN A 327 -21.25 -3.46 13.10
CA GLN A 327 -19.80 -3.35 12.99
C GLN A 327 -19.31 -2.09 13.72
N LEU A 328 -18.41 -2.29 14.68
CA LEU A 328 -17.69 -1.22 15.37
C LEU A 328 -16.36 -0.95 14.66
N ASN A 329 -15.77 0.21 14.92
CA ASN A 329 -14.37 0.44 14.54
C ASN A 329 -13.49 -0.58 15.29
N MET A 330 -12.67 -1.30 14.54
CA MET A 330 -11.84 -2.40 15.02
C MET A 330 -10.35 -2.12 14.80
N GLY A 331 -9.95 -0.84 14.81
CA GLY A 331 -8.58 -0.33 14.60
C GLY A 331 -7.56 -0.72 15.67
N PHE A 332 -7.59 -1.97 16.12
CA PHE A 332 -6.73 -2.52 17.16
C PHE A 332 -5.39 -3.04 16.62
N ILE A 333 -5.21 -3.05 15.30
CA ILE A 333 -3.96 -3.46 14.66
C ILE A 333 -3.05 -2.24 14.59
N GLY A 334 -1.96 -2.27 15.36
CA GLY A 334 -0.92 -1.26 15.28
C GLY A 334 -0.13 -1.43 13.99
N ASP A 335 -0.07 -0.39 13.18
CA ASP A 335 0.58 -0.35 11.86
C ASP A 335 0.75 1.14 11.43
N ASP A 336 1.41 1.40 10.31
CA ASP A 336 1.81 2.72 9.81
C ASP A 336 0.64 3.72 9.63
N HIS A 337 -0.60 3.26 9.55
CA HIS A 337 -1.77 4.14 9.46
C HIS A 337 -2.10 4.83 10.79
N VAL A 338 -1.69 4.27 11.95
CA VAL A 338 -2.12 4.75 13.28
C VAL A 338 -1.82 6.24 13.49
N PRO A 339 -0.61 6.76 13.20
CA PRO A 339 -0.31 8.18 13.39
C PRO A 339 -1.15 9.13 12.52
N PHE A 340 -1.63 8.65 11.36
CA PHE A 340 -2.51 9.40 10.46
C PHE A 340 -3.96 9.34 10.93
N LEU A 341 -4.42 8.16 11.35
CA LEU A 341 -5.74 7.96 11.94
C LEU A 341 -5.95 8.86 13.17
N GLU A 342 -4.97 8.91 14.07
CA GLU A 342 -4.98 9.77 15.27
C GLU A 342 -5.15 11.27 14.94
N ARG A 343 -4.83 11.68 13.71
CA ARG A 343 -4.96 13.05 13.21
C ARG A 343 -6.20 13.27 12.33
N GLY A 344 -7.08 12.27 12.26
CA GLY A 344 -8.35 12.36 11.54
C GLY A 344 -8.30 11.99 10.07
N VAL A 345 -7.20 11.41 9.57
CA VAL A 345 -7.14 10.90 8.20
C VAL A 345 -8.01 9.63 8.09
N SER A 346 -8.82 9.54 7.04
CA SER A 346 -9.66 8.37 6.77
C SER A 346 -8.85 7.21 6.21
N ILE A 347 -8.90 6.05 6.89
CA ILE A 347 -8.03 4.91 6.62
C ILE A 347 -8.80 3.75 6.00
N LEU A 348 -8.32 3.20 4.88
CA LEU A 348 -8.69 1.87 4.40
C LEU A 348 -7.50 0.92 4.63
N HIS A 349 -7.60 0.08 5.65
CA HIS A 349 -6.53 -0.87 6.01
C HIS A 349 -6.78 -2.23 5.36
N LEU A 350 -5.95 -2.58 4.38
CA LEU A 350 -5.99 -3.83 3.64
C LEU A 350 -4.94 -4.78 4.19
N ILE A 351 -5.26 -5.35 5.35
CA ILE A 351 -4.49 -6.38 6.04
C ILE A 351 -5.39 -7.59 6.33
N PRO A 352 -4.93 -8.83 6.13
CA PRO A 352 -5.73 -10.03 6.43
C PRO A 352 -5.92 -10.25 7.93
N GLU A 353 -7.08 -10.74 8.33
CA GLU A 353 -7.35 -11.28 9.67
C GLU A 353 -7.97 -12.68 9.52
N PRO A 354 -7.29 -13.74 9.99
CA PRO A 354 -5.99 -13.75 10.67
C PRO A 354 -4.82 -13.42 9.72
N PHE A 355 -3.68 -12.99 10.29
CA PHE A 355 -2.42 -12.80 9.55
C PHE A 355 -1.98 -14.09 8.83
N PRO A 356 -1.18 -13.98 7.74
CA PRO A 356 -0.64 -15.15 7.06
C PRO A 356 0.06 -16.07 8.04
N ARG A 357 -0.10 -17.38 7.87
CA ARG A 357 0.51 -18.38 8.76
C ARG A 357 2.04 -18.29 8.84
N VAL A 358 2.65 -17.67 7.83
CA VAL A 358 4.09 -17.45 7.69
C VAL A 358 4.58 -16.17 8.37
N TRP A 359 3.69 -15.30 8.85
CA TRP A 359 4.05 -14.00 9.43
C TRP A 359 5.12 -14.13 10.53
N HIS A 360 6.19 -13.34 10.41
CA HIS A 360 7.38 -13.38 11.28
C HIS A 360 8.05 -14.78 11.42
N THR A 361 7.86 -15.69 10.46
CA THR A 361 8.48 -17.03 10.50
C THR A 361 9.65 -17.14 9.53
N ILE A 362 10.79 -17.62 10.04
CA ILE A 362 11.99 -17.97 9.24
C ILE A 362 12.25 -19.48 9.28
N LYS A 363 11.60 -20.22 10.20
CA LYS A 363 11.80 -21.65 10.41
C LYS A 363 10.53 -22.46 10.22
N VAL A 364 10.73 -23.67 9.68
CA VAL A 364 9.74 -24.75 9.70
C VAL A 364 9.28 -24.98 11.14
N ARG A 365 8.07 -24.53 11.48
CA ARG A 365 7.39 -25.09 12.66
C ARG A 365 7.10 -26.54 12.30
N ALA A 366 7.90 -27.47 12.82
CA ALA A 366 7.59 -28.90 12.73
C ALA A 366 6.11 -29.07 13.11
N ALA A 367 5.32 -29.59 12.17
CA ALA A 367 3.87 -29.58 12.21
C ALA A 367 3.35 -29.93 13.61
N HIS A 368 2.67 -28.98 14.25
CA HIS A 368 1.99 -29.22 15.52
C HIS A 368 1.00 -30.39 15.33
N PRO A 369 0.92 -31.38 16.24
CA PRO A 369 0.20 -32.64 16.02
C PRO A 369 -1.28 -32.49 15.63
N ILE A 370 -1.90 -31.36 15.96
CA ILE A 370 -3.31 -31.05 15.66
C ILE A 370 -3.55 -30.75 14.16
N TYR A 371 -2.50 -30.45 13.37
CA TYR A 371 -2.64 -30.02 11.97
C TYR A 371 -2.00 -30.98 10.95
N ARG A 372 -1.85 -32.27 11.29
CA ARG A 372 -1.48 -33.31 10.32
C ARG A 372 -2.65 -33.57 9.37
N GLY A 373 -2.68 -32.89 8.22
CA GLY A 373 -3.67 -33.18 7.17
C GLY A 373 -3.87 -32.11 6.10
N LEU A 374 -3.38 -30.88 6.30
CA LEU A 374 -3.37 -29.86 5.24
C LEU A 374 -2.04 -29.88 4.48
N ASN A 375 -2.13 -29.93 3.15
CA ASN A 375 -1.01 -29.94 2.21
C ASN A 375 0.03 -28.84 2.50
N SER A 376 1.27 -29.11 2.11
CA SER A 376 2.52 -28.37 2.40
C SER A 376 2.50 -26.89 1.97
N HIS A 377 1.90 -26.02 2.76
CA HIS A 377 2.04 -24.57 2.59
C HIS A 377 3.27 -24.10 3.36
N SER A 378 4.00 -23.15 2.77
CA SER A 378 5.27 -22.63 3.27
C SER A 378 5.24 -22.32 4.77
N SER A 379 6.40 -22.51 5.41
CA SER A 379 6.62 -22.25 6.83
C SER A 379 7.59 -21.10 7.07
N LYS A 380 7.82 -20.28 6.03
CA LYS A 380 8.70 -19.13 6.02
C LYS A 380 8.06 -18.03 5.20
N ASP A 381 8.21 -16.78 5.61
CA ASP A 381 7.76 -15.66 4.78
C ASP A 381 8.80 -15.30 3.71
N ASP A 382 8.93 -16.19 2.72
CA ASP A 382 9.80 -16.07 1.54
C ASP A 382 8.98 -16.24 0.24
N ALA A 383 9.64 -16.31 -0.91
CA ALA A 383 8.96 -16.49 -2.21
C ALA A 383 7.97 -17.66 -2.23
N SER A 384 8.20 -18.72 -1.45
CA SER A 384 7.32 -19.90 -1.41
C SER A 384 6.02 -19.68 -0.61
N ALA A 385 5.92 -18.59 0.17
CA ALA A 385 4.68 -18.17 0.81
C ALA A 385 3.70 -17.49 -0.14
N LEU A 386 4.19 -17.00 -1.28
CA LEU A 386 3.41 -16.23 -2.22
C LEU A 386 2.59 -17.13 -3.14
N ASP A 387 1.32 -16.77 -3.32
CA ASP A 387 0.40 -17.45 -4.23
C ASP A 387 0.17 -16.60 -5.48
N ILE A 388 0.67 -17.05 -6.63
CA ILE A 388 0.60 -16.29 -7.90
C ILE A 388 -0.85 -15.93 -8.29
N PRO A 389 -1.84 -16.85 -8.24
CA PRO A 389 -3.24 -16.49 -8.48
C PRO A 389 -3.74 -15.37 -7.56
N THR A 390 -3.39 -15.41 -6.26
CA THR A 390 -3.76 -14.37 -5.30
C THR A 390 -3.07 -13.03 -5.59
N LEU A 391 -1.77 -13.04 -5.91
CA LEU A 391 -1.04 -11.83 -6.33
C LEU A 391 -1.66 -11.20 -7.58
N ARG A 392 -1.98 -12.02 -8.59
CA ARG A 392 -2.65 -11.57 -9.82
C ARG A 392 -3.97 -10.88 -9.51
N ARG A 393 -4.77 -11.51 -8.66
CA ARG A 393 -6.10 -11.06 -8.27
C ARG A 393 -6.03 -9.71 -7.54
N TRP A 394 -5.15 -9.58 -6.56
CA TRP A 394 -4.90 -8.29 -5.90
C TRP A 394 -4.54 -7.20 -6.89
N ASN A 395 -3.62 -7.51 -7.80
CA ASN A 395 -3.11 -6.52 -8.73
C ASN A 395 -4.19 -6.00 -9.69
N ILE A 396 -5.00 -6.88 -10.27
CA ILE A 396 -6.09 -6.45 -11.15
C ILE A 396 -7.21 -5.73 -10.40
N MET A 397 -7.48 -6.11 -9.14
CA MET A 397 -8.44 -5.41 -8.28
C MET A 397 -7.98 -3.97 -7.99
N LEU A 398 -6.71 -3.79 -7.61
CA LEU A 398 -6.14 -2.46 -7.36
C LEU A 398 -6.17 -1.59 -8.62
N ARG A 399 -5.84 -2.14 -9.79
CA ARG A 399 -5.89 -1.41 -11.06
C ARG A 399 -7.30 -0.90 -11.38
N VAL A 400 -8.32 -1.75 -11.26
CA VAL A 400 -9.72 -1.36 -11.51
C VAL A 400 -10.18 -0.35 -10.47
N PHE A 401 -10.01 -0.66 -9.18
CA PHE A 401 -10.44 0.21 -8.09
C PHE A 401 -9.82 1.61 -8.16
N MET A 402 -8.50 1.70 -8.39
CA MET A 402 -7.82 2.99 -8.47
C MET A 402 -8.15 3.74 -9.77
N SER A 403 -8.49 3.02 -10.85
CA SER A 403 -9.00 3.65 -12.06
C SER A 403 -10.38 4.27 -11.84
N GLU A 404 -11.29 3.57 -11.14
CA GLU A 404 -12.61 4.10 -10.76
C GLU A 404 -12.47 5.26 -9.77
N TYR A 405 -11.56 5.17 -8.81
CA TYR A 405 -11.26 6.24 -7.86
C TYR A 405 -10.80 7.51 -8.55
N LEU A 406 -9.84 7.40 -9.46
CA LEU A 406 -9.22 8.55 -10.12
C LEU A 406 -9.96 8.97 -11.41
N HIS A 407 -11.07 8.32 -11.74
CA HIS A 407 -11.87 8.56 -12.95
C HIS A 407 -11.00 8.44 -14.22
N LEU A 408 -10.20 7.37 -14.28
CA LEU A 408 -9.35 7.06 -15.43
C LEU A 408 -10.19 6.46 -16.55
N SER A 409 -9.76 6.66 -17.80
CA SER A 409 -10.46 6.21 -19.00
C SER A 409 -9.60 5.20 -19.78
N PRO A 410 -9.56 3.91 -19.39
CA PRO A 410 -8.74 2.90 -20.08
C PRO A 410 -9.06 2.71 -21.56
N GLU A 411 -10.29 3.03 -21.98
CA GLU A 411 -10.75 2.88 -23.37
C GLU A 411 -10.03 3.84 -24.33
N ASP A 412 -9.73 5.06 -23.87
CA ASP A 412 -9.14 6.11 -24.70
C ASP A 412 -7.63 5.90 -24.97
N ALA A 413 -7.00 4.96 -24.25
CA ALA A 413 -5.60 4.62 -24.45
C ALA A 413 -5.38 3.87 -25.78
N HIS A 414 -6.39 3.14 -26.29
CA HIS A 414 -6.30 2.40 -27.55
C HIS A 414 -6.46 3.29 -28.79
N THR A 415 -7.29 4.34 -28.71
CA THR A 415 -7.46 5.33 -29.78
C THR A 415 -6.18 6.12 -30.03
N THR A 416 -5.44 6.46 -28.97
CA THR A 416 -4.18 7.20 -29.06
C THR A 416 -3.05 6.36 -29.70
N ARG A 417 -2.99 5.05 -29.41
CA ARG A 417 -2.04 4.12 -30.05
C ARG A 417 -2.35 3.86 -31.53
N ARG A 418 -3.63 3.77 -31.91
CA ARG A 418 -4.04 3.65 -33.33
C ARG A 418 -3.67 4.91 -34.12
N SER A 419 -3.98 6.09 -33.60
CA SER A 419 -3.66 7.39 -34.21
C SER A 419 -2.16 7.55 -34.49
N THR A 420 -1.30 7.21 -33.52
CA THR A 420 0.16 7.28 -33.70
C THR A 420 0.67 6.24 -34.70
N SER A 421 0.12 5.01 -34.71
CA SER A 421 0.49 4.00 -35.71
C SER A 421 0.05 4.35 -37.14
N GLU A 422 -1.10 5.03 -37.31
CA GLU A 422 -1.58 5.51 -38.62
C GLU A 422 -0.80 6.73 -39.11
N LEU A 423 -0.35 7.60 -38.21
CA LEU A 423 0.52 8.73 -38.57
C LEU A 423 1.91 8.26 -39.01
N VAL A 424 2.46 7.23 -38.36
CA VAL A 424 3.74 6.62 -38.75
C VAL A 424 3.62 5.86 -40.08
N SER A 425 2.51 5.15 -40.33
CA SER A 425 2.30 4.45 -41.60
C SER A 425 2.05 5.41 -42.77
N ARG A 426 1.46 6.58 -42.52
CA ARG A 426 1.26 7.65 -43.53
C ARG A 426 2.50 8.52 -43.75
N GLY A 427 3.47 8.52 -42.83
CA GLY A 427 4.73 9.27 -42.94
C GLY A 427 5.85 8.57 -43.71
N LEU A 428 5.69 7.29 -44.08
CA LEU A 428 6.69 6.49 -44.80
C LEU A 428 6.46 6.40 -46.32
N ILE A 429 5.53 7.19 -46.86
CA ILE A 429 5.34 7.36 -48.30
C ILE A 429 5.56 8.83 -48.65
N ARG A 430 6.82 9.22 -48.83
CA ARG A 430 7.22 10.36 -49.69
C ARG A 430 8.69 10.29 -50.04
#